data_AF-A0A9D4L568-F1
#
_entry.id   AF-A0A9D4L568-F1
#
_cell.length_a   1.000
_cell.length_b   1.000
_cell.length_c   1.000
_cell.angle_alpha   90.00
_cell.angle_beta   90.00
_cell.angle_gamma   90.00
#
_symmetry.space_group_name_H-M   'P 1'
#
loop_
_entity.id
_entity.type
_entity.pdbx_description
1 polymer ?
#
loop_
_entity_poly.entity_id
_entity_poly.type
_entity_poly.pdbx_seq_one_letter_code
_entity_poly.pdbx_strand_id
1 'polypeptide(L)'
;MGPKQHRSPAQSVAKRLKRKYSRKSPSKANLVKRALLTIENDKVPIRKAAEQFGVSYGYLYRRLSGELNVDSRNGPRPIFSDADEASMARWLKEMSARGMGLKPGEFLDFVQRVVKEENKSTPFKDDRPGYDWYNAFMSRNSNIIQLRQETRSVSAN
;
A
#
# COMPACT_ATOMS: atom_id res chain seq x y z
N MET A 1 -1.44 -7.90 35.18
CA MET A 1 -0.45 -8.34 34.18
C MET A 1 -1.18 -9.16 33.12
N GLY A 2 -1.28 -8.69 31.88
CA GLY A 2 -1.96 -9.45 30.80
C GLY A 2 -1.10 -10.64 30.32
N PRO A 3 -1.72 -11.74 29.84
CA PRO A 3 -0.98 -12.90 29.37
C PRO A 3 -0.10 -12.53 28.18
N LYS A 4 1.21 -12.79 28.29
CA LYS A 4 2.14 -12.68 27.15
C LYS A 4 1.70 -13.71 26.11
N GLN A 5 1.13 -13.24 24.99
CA GLN A 5 0.80 -14.06 23.83
C GLN A 5 2.02 -14.91 23.42
N HIS A 6 2.00 -16.20 23.76
CA HIS A 6 3.12 -17.10 23.51
C HIS A 6 3.08 -17.51 22.03
N ARG A 7 4.01 -16.99 21.24
CA ARG A 7 4.10 -17.33 19.82
C ARG A 7 4.58 -18.77 19.70
N SER A 8 3.99 -19.53 18.78
CA SER A 8 4.47 -20.88 18.52
C SER A 8 5.91 -20.85 17.98
N PRO A 9 6.69 -21.94 18.16
CA PRO A 9 8.04 -22.02 17.61
C PRO A 9 8.08 -21.72 16.10
N ALA A 10 7.08 -22.19 15.33
CA ALA A 10 6.95 -21.93 13.90
C ALA A 10 6.74 -20.44 13.58
N GLN A 11 5.89 -19.74 14.34
CA GLN A 11 5.68 -18.30 14.17
C GLN A 11 6.94 -17.49 14.48
N SER A 12 7.73 -17.91 15.48
CA SER A 12 9.00 -17.28 15.83
C SER A 12 10.07 -17.49 14.75
N VAL A 13 10.16 -18.70 14.19
CA VAL A 13 11.05 -19.03 13.06
C VAL A 13 10.66 -18.23 11.81
N ALA A 14 9.38 -18.20 11.45
CA ALA A 14 8.88 -17.42 10.31
C ALA A 14 9.19 -15.92 10.44
N LYS A 15 9.03 -15.34 11.64
CA LYS A 15 9.41 -13.95 11.92
C LYS A 15 10.91 -13.72 11.77
N ARG A 16 11.74 -14.65 12.24
CA ARG A 16 13.20 -14.58 12.12
C ARG A 16 13.65 -14.67 10.66
N LEU A 17 13.09 -15.61 9.89
CA LEU A 17 13.32 -15.72 8.45
C LEU A 17 12.85 -14.45 7.73
N LYS A 18 11.65 -13.95 8.02
CA LYS A 18 11.16 -12.69 7.47
C LYS A 18 12.11 -11.54 7.77
N ARG A 19 12.65 -11.39 8.98
CA ARG A 19 13.66 -10.35 9.30
C ARG A 19 14.99 -10.57 8.59
N LYS A 20 15.46 -11.82 8.45
CA LYS A 20 16.73 -12.17 7.80
C LYS A 20 16.68 -11.92 6.28
N TYR A 21 15.55 -12.22 5.64
CA TYR A 21 15.36 -12.09 4.19
C TYR A 21 14.59 -10.82 3.78
N SER A 22 13.98 -10.09 4.71
CA SER A 22 13.53 -8.71 4.52
C SER A 22 14.76 -7.82 4.54
N ARG A 23 15.58 -7.90 3.49
CA ARG A 23 16.56 -6.85 3.22
C ARG A 23 15.76 -5.55 3.10
N LYS A 24 16.12 -4.53 3.89
CA LYS A 24 15.70 -3.14 3.70
C LYS A 24 16.35 -2.56 2.43
N SER A 25 16.33 -3.32 1.34
CA SER A 25 16.73 -2.80 0.05
C SER A 25 15.74 -1.69 -0.31
N PRO A 26 16.21 -0.51 -0.73
CA PRO A 26 15.31 0.51 -1.24
C PRO A 26 14.36 -0.10 -2.27
N SER A 27 13.08 0.29 -2.23
CA SER A 27 12.12 -0.10 -3.25
C SER A 27 12.68 0.20 -4.64
N LYS A 28 12.38 -0.65 -5.62
CA LYS A 28 12.79 -0.44 -7.02
C LYS A 28 12.41 0.97 -7.52
N ALA A 29 11.27 1.51 -7.08
CA ALA A 29 10.86 2.88 -7.39
C ALA A 29 11.82 3.92 -6.81
N ASN A 30 12.30 3.75 -5.59
CA ASN A 30 13.28 4.65 -4.97
C ASN A 30 14.64 4.56 -5.67
N LEU A 31 15.07 3.37 -6.08
CA LEU A 31 16.30 3.20 -6.87
C LEU A 31 16.24 3.97 -8.18
N VAL A 32 15.10 3.90 -8.88
CA VAL A 32 14.87 4.69 -10.10
C VAL A 32 14.88 6.19 -9.82
N LYS A 33 14.16 6.67 -8.80
CA LYS A 33 14.13 8.10 -8.46
C LYS A 33 15.54 8.64 -8.20
N ARG A 34 16.35 7.88 -7.45
CA ARG A 34 17.75 8.23 -7.20
C ARG A 34 18.57 8.22 -8.49
N ALA A 35 18.41 7.21 -9.34
CA ALA A 35 19.10 7.11 -10.62
C ALA A 35 18.78 8.30 -11.54
N LEU A 36 17.52 8.70 -11.65
CA LEU A 36 17.09 9.88 -12.42
C LEU A 36 17.71 11.17 -11.86
N LEU A 37 17.71 11.34 -10.53
CA LEU A 37 18.31 12.50 -9.87
C LEU A 37 19.82 12.61 -10.15
N THR A 38 20.57 11.49 -10.10
CA THR A 38 21.99 11.47 -10.48
C THR A 38 22.23 11.80 -11.95
N ILE A 39 21.35 11.37 -12.86
CA ILE A 39 21.47 11.73 -14.29
C ILE A 39 21.29 13.24 -14.46
N GLU A 40 20.31 13.81 -13.75
CA GLU A 40 19.97 15.23 -13.85
C GLU A 40 21.03 16.14 -13.20
N ASN A 41 21.44 15.82 -11.97
CA ASN A 41 22.36 16.62 -11.17
C ASN A 41 23.83 16.37 -11.52
N ASP A 42 24.26 15.11 -11.57
CA ASP A 42 25.66 14.73 -11.75
C ASP A 42 26.04 14.50 -13.22
N LYS A 43 25.07 14.71 -14.14
CA LYS A 43 25.21 14.54 -15.61
C LYS A 43 25.81 13.18 -16.01
N VAL A 44 25.48 12.14 -15.23
CA VAL A 44 25.95 10.78 -15.47
C VAL A 44 25.18 10.14 -16.63
N PRO A 45 25.84 9.40 -17.55
CA PRO A 45 25.14 8.70 -18.61
C PRO A 45 24.23 7.59 -18.07
N ILE A 46 23.09 7.38 -18.74
CA ILE A 46 22.01 6.48 -18.30
C ILE A 46 22.52 5.07 -17.96
N ARG A 47 23.43 4.51 -18.77
CA ARG A 47 24.01 3.18 -18.52
C ARG A 47 24.77 3.10 -17.20
N LYS A 48 25.56 4.12 -16.88
CA LYS A 48 26.35 4.19 -15.64
C LYS A 48 25.45 4.35 -14.41
N ALA A 49 24.40 5.17 -14.51
CA ALA A 49 23.39 5.27 -13.46
C ALA A 49 22.62 3.94 -13.28
N ALA A 50 22.24 3.27 -14.37
CA ALA A 50 21.57 1.98 -14.33
C ALA A 50 22.40 0.91 -13.59
N GLU A 51 23.69 0.81 -13.90
CA GLU A 51 24.63 -0.09 -13.23
C GLU A 51 24.80 0.29 -11.74
N GLN A 52 25.03 1.56 -11.44
CA GLN A 52 25.25 2.06 -10.08
C GLN A 52 24.07 1.77 -9.14
N PHE A 53 22.84 1.88 -9.62
CA PHE A 53 21.62 1.66 -8.82
C PHE A 53 21.02 0.26 -9.01
N GLY A 54 21.63 -0.62 -9.81
CA GLY A 54 21.16 -1.98 -10.04
C GLY A 54 19.78 -2.04 -10.73
N VAL A 55 19.51 -1.11 -11.65
CA VAL A 55 18.26 -1.05 -12.43
C VAL A 55 18.59 -1.34 -13.89
N SER A 56 17.70 -2.03 -14.62
CA SER A 56 17.94 -2.25 -16.06
C SER A 56 17.87 -0.95 -16.86
N TYR A 57 18.75 -0.82 -17.85
CA TYR A 57 18.81 0.34 -18.74
C TYR A 57 17.43 0.69 -19.33
N GLY A 58 16.73 -0.28 -19.92
CA GLY A 58 15.43 -0.04 -20.54
C GLY A 58 14.35 0.43 -19.55
N TYR A 59 14.37 -0.07 -18.31
CA TYR A 59 13.40 0.34 -17.28
C TYR A 59 13.61 1.79 -16.83
N LEU A 60 14.86 2.25 -16.79
CA LEU A 60 15.25 3.62 -16.48
C LEU A 60 15.01 4.54 -17.69
N TYR A 61 15.42 4.13 -18.88
CA TYR A 61 15.27 4.89 -20.12
C TYR A 61 13.82 5.27 -20.40
N ARG A 62 12.88 4.32 -20.34
CA ARG A 62 11.45 4.58 -20.58
C ARG A 62 10.84 5.61 -19.61
N ARG A 63 11.40 5.74 -18.41
CA ARG A 63 10.98 6.75 -17.42
C ARG A 63 11.65 8.09 -17.63
N LEU A 64 12.91 8.08 -18.06
CA LEU A 64 13.64 9.29 -18.41
C LEU A 64 13.08 9.94 -19.69
N SER A 65 12.69 9.14 -20.68
CA SER A 65 12.11 9.61 -21.94
C SER A 65 10.65 10.09 -21.81
N GLY A 66 10.02 9.91 -20.65
CA GLY A 66 8.62 10.25 -20.42
C GLY A 66 7.60 9.25 -20.98
N GLU A 67 8.04 8.13 -21.58
CA GLU A 67 7.13 7.07 -22.06
C GLU A 67 6.31 6.46 -20.91
N LEU A 68 6.91 6.39 -19.71
CA LEU A 68 6.26 5.95 -18.49
C LEU A 68 6.49 6.92 -17.34
N ASN A 69 5.44 7.16 -16.56
CA ASN A 69 5.57 7.85 -15.28
C ASN A 69 6.53 7.10 -14.35
N VAL A 70 7.33 7.85 -13.57
CA VAL A 70 8.30 7.29 -12.62
C VAL A 70 7.63 6.36 -11.63
N ASP A 71 6.45 6.77 -11.13
CA ASP A 71 5.62 6.05 -10.17
C ASP A 71 4.63 5.07 -10.83
N SER A 72 4.79 4.79 -12.14
CA SER A 72 3.95 3.81 -12.83
C SER A 72 4.05 2.42 -12.18
N ARG A 73 2.89 1.86 -11.85
CA ARG A 73 2.72 0.54 -11.22
C ARG A 73 2.48 -0.53 -12.28
N ASN A 74 2.99 -1.73 -12.03
CA ASN A 74 2.65 -2.90 -12.83
C ASN A 74 1.22 -3.39 -12.49
N GLY A 75 0.48 -3.80 -13.50
CA GLY A 75 -0.86 -4.38 -13.36
C GLY A 75 -2.01 -3.38 -13.60
N PRO A 76 -3.26 -3.87 -13.54
CA PRO A 76 -4.43 -3.05 -13.83
C PRO A 76 -4.57 -1.90 -12.83
N ARG A 77 -5.22 -0.83 -13.30
CA ARG A 77 -5.59 0.31 -12.44
C ARG A 77 -6.57 -0.18 -11.37
N PRO A 78 -6.52 0.37 -10.14
CA PRO A 78 -7.57 0.16 -9.16
C PRO A 78 -8.93 0.59 -9.75
N ILE A 79 -10.00 -0.05 -9.29
CA ILE A 79 -11.38 0.21 -9.74
C ILE A 79 -11.84 1.62 -9.32
N PHE A 80 -11.35 2.06 -8.17
CA PHE A 80 -11.64 3.37 -7.60
C PHE A 80 -10.46 4.30 -7.81
N SER A 81 -10.74 5.59 -7.98
CA SER A 81 -9.68 6.59 -8.00
C SER A 81 -9.00 6.69 -6.63
N ASP A 82 -7.77 7.21 -6.57
CA ASP A 82 -7.10 7.45 -5.28
C ASP A 82 -7.92 8.42 -4.40
N ALA A 83 -8.66 9.35 -5.00
CA ALA A 83 -9.55 10.27 -4.30
C ALA A 83 -10.80 9.58 -3.73
N ASP A 84 -11.39 8.65 -4.48
CA ASP A 84 -12.54 7.84 -4.07
C ASP A 84 -12.13 6.96 -2.87
N GLU A 85 -11.02 6.22 -3.02
CA GLU A 85 -10.50 5.35 -1.95
C GLU A 85 -10.17 6.16 -0.69
N ALA A 86 -9.56 7.35 -0.84
CA ALA A 86 -9.27 8.23 0.29
C ALA A 86 -10.55 8.70 1.01
N SER A 87 -11.62 8.99 0.27
CA SER A 87 -12.91 9.40 0.83
C SER A 87 -13.56 8.26 1.61
N MET A 88 -13.57 7.05 1.06
CA MET A 88 -14.03 5.84 1.77
C MET A 88 -13.21 5.57 3.04
N ALA A 89 -11.89 5.74 2.97
CA ALA A 89 -10.99 5.53 4.10
C ALA A 89 -11.21 6.57 5.22
N ARG A 90 -11.44 7.84 4.87
CA ARG A 90 -11.78 8.89 5.85
C ARG A 90 -13.12 8.61 6.52
N TRP A 91 -14.12 8.19 5.76
CA TRP A 91 -15.41 7.80 6.31
C TRP A 91 -15.29 6.64 7.32
N LEU A 92 -14.52 5.59 7.00
CA LEU A 92 -14.23 4.50 7.95
C LEU A 92 -13.54 5.01 9.23
N LYS A 93 -12.58 5.93 9.09
CA LYS A 93 -11.90 6.54 10.23
C LYS A 93 -12.88 7.30 11.12
N GLU A 94 -13.77 8.10 10.53
CA GLU A 94 -14.77 8.87 11.28
C GLU A 94 -15.78 7.98 11.99
N MET A 95 -16.28 6.94 11.32
CA MET A 95 -17.21 5.98 11.93
C MET A 95 -16.57 5.27 13.12
N SER A 96 -15.31 4.86 12.99
CA SER A 96 -14.51 4.30 14.09
C SER A 96 -14.33 5.29 15.24
N ALA A 97 -14.02 6.56 14.96
CA ALA A 97 -13.86 7.60 15.97
C ALA A 97 -15.15 7.88 16.76
N ARG A 98 -16.32 7.68 16.14
CA ARG A 98 -17.64 7.81 16.78
C ARG A 98 -18.09 6.54 17.52
N GLY A 99 -17.25 5.51 17.60
CA GLY A 99 -17.58 4.22 18.23
C GLY A 99 -18.44 3.29 17.38
N MET A 100 -18.67 3.64 16.11
CA MET A 100 -19.47 2.87 15.15
C MET A 100 -18.55 2.19 14.13
N GLY A 101 -17.63 1.36 14.61
CA GLY A 101 -16.73 0.61 13.73
C GLY A 101 -17.52 -0.34 12.82
N LEU A 102 -17.45 -0.12 11.51
CA LEU A 102 -18.11 -0.98 10.53
C LEU A 102 -17.44 -2.34 10.45
N LYS A 103 -18.24 -3.40 10.42
CA LYS A 103 -17.73 -4.74 10.10
C LYS A 103 -17.29 -4.76 8.63
N PRO A 104 -16.27 -5.56 8.27
CA PRO A 104 -15.83 -5.68 6.88
C PRO A 104 -16.97 -5.97 5.89
N GLY A 105 -17.93 -6.82 6.27
CA GLY A 105 -19.09 -7.13 5.43
C GLY A 105 -19.98 -5.92 5.12
N GLU A 106 -20.29 -5.09 6.12
CA GLU A 106 -21.10 -3.88 5.95
C GLU A 106 -20.41 -2.87 5.04
N PHE A 107 -19.09 -2.75 5.16
CA PHE A 107 -18.30 -1.91 4.26
C PHE A 107 -18.32 -2.45 2.83
N LEU A 108 -18.19 -3.76 2.62
CA LEU A 108 -18.28 -4.38 1.29
C LEU A 108 -19.66 -4.17 0.65
N ASP A 109 -20.74 -4.23 1.44
CA ASP A 109 -22.10 -3.97 0.97
C ASP A 109 -22.31 -2.49 0.62
N PHE A 110 -21.70 -1.58 1.40
CA PHE A 110 -21.64 -0.17 1.03
C PHE A 110 -20.91 0.04 -0.31
N VAL A 111 -19.74 -0.57 -0.50
CA VAL A 111 -18.98 -0.44 -1.76
C VAL A 111 -19.77 -1.02 -2.93
N GLN A 112 -20.48 -2.15 -2.77
CA GLN A 112 -21.35 -2.71 -3.81
C GLN A 112 -22.44 -1.71 -4.22
N ARG A 113 -23.06 -1.00 -3.26
CA ARG A 113 -24.06 0.03 -3.59
C ARG A 113 -23.44 1.17 -4.39
N VAL A 114 -22.27 1.67 -3.98
CA VAL A 114 -21.55 2.72 -4.72
C VAL A 114 -21.24 2.29 -6.15
N VAL A 115 -20.77 1.05 -6.35
CA VAL A 115 -20.48 0.51 -7.71
C VAL A 115 -21.74 0.52 -8.58
N LYS A 116 -22.88 0.08 -8.03
CA LYS A 116 -24.16 0.01 -8.73
C LYS A 116 -24.73 1.40 -9.04
N GLU A 117 -24.68 2.31 -8.08
CA GLU A 117 -25.15 3.70 -8.24
C GLU A 117 -24.33 4.44 -9.30
N GLU A 118 -23.02 4.26 -9.31
CA GLU A 118 -22.11 4.90 -10.27
C GLU A 118 -21.99 4.14 -11.60
N ASN A 119 -22.67 2.99 -11.75
CA ASN A 119 -22.58 2.10 -12.92
C ASN A 119 -21.13 1.78 -13.32
N LYS A 120 -20.24 1.59 -12.34
CA LYS A 120 -18.82 1.32 -12.58
C LYS A 120 -18.64 -0.08 -13.15
N SER A 121 -17.88 -0.21 -14.24
CA SER A 121 -17.46 -1.52 -14.74
C SER A 121 -16.43 -2.12 -13.79
N THR A 122 -16.77 -3.26 -13.16
CA THR A 122 -15.89 -3.94 -12.21
C THR A 122 -15.67 -5.41 -12.56
N PRO A 123 -14.52 -5.99 -12.22
CA PRO A 123 -14.28 -7.43 -12.31
C PRO A 123 -14.89 -8.19 -11.12
N PHE A 124 -15.69 -7.53 -10.27
CA PHE A 124 -16.27 -8.15 -9.09
C PHE A 124 -17.41 -9.08 -9.49
N LYS A 125 -17.55 -10.19 -8.76
CA LYS A 125 -18.72 -11.05 -8.91
C LYS A 125 -19.94 -10.30 -8.34
N ASP A 126 -20.99 -10.14 -9.14
CA ASP A 126 -22.24 -9.45 -8.76
C ASP A 126 -22.02 -8.02 -8.24
N ASP A 127 -21.00 -7.32 -8.78
CA ASP A 127 -20.56 -5.98 -8.38
C ASP A 127 -20.10 -5.85 -6.92
N ARG A 128 -19.88 -6.99 -6.23
CA ARG A 128 -19.50 -7.02 -4.82
C ARG A 128 -18.02 -7.33 -4.65
N PRO A 129 -17.23 -6.40 -4.06
CA PRO A 129 -15.84 -6.71 -3.75
C PRO A 129 -15.73 -7.84 -2.72
N GLY A 130 -14.67 -8.65 -2.86
CA GLY A 130 -14.34 -9.71 -1.89
C GLY A 130 -13.44 -9.23 -0.75
N TYR A 131 -13.19 -10.13 0.20
CA TYR A 131 -12.28 -9.89 1.33
C TYR A 131 -10.85 -9.57 0.90
N ASP A 132 -10.37 -10.14 -0.21
CA ASP A 132 -9.03 -9.83 -0.72
C ASP A 132 -8.92 -8.37 -1.16
N TRP A 133 -9.96 -7.85 -1.82
CA TRP A 133 -10.03 -6.43 -2.17
C TRP A 133 -10.07 -5.55 -0.92
N TYR A 134 -10.86 -5.93 0.09
CA TYR A 134 -10.91 -5.23 1.38
C TYR A 134 -9.54 -5.17 2.06
N ASN A 135 -8.85 -6.30 2.18
CA ASN A 135 -7.51 -6.36 2.79
C ASN A 135 -6.51 -5.49 2.03
N ALA A 136 -6.56 -5.51 0.70
CA ALA A 136 -5.72 -4.67 -0.14
C ALA A 136 -6.06 -3.17 0.04
N PHE A 137 -7.35 -2.82 0.12
CA PHE A 137 -7.83 -1.46 0.38
C PHE A 137 -7.32 -0.95 1.75
N MET A 138 -7.45 -1.76 2.80
CA MET A 138 -6.97 -1.42 4.15
C MET A 138 -5.45 -1.22 4.17
N SER A 139 -4.70 -2.04 3.43
CA SER A 139 -3.24 -1.92 3.30
C SER A 139 -2.85 -0.62 2.61
N ARG A 140 -3.48 -0.30 1.47
CA ARG A 140 -3.24 0.94 0.71
C ARG A 140 -3.56 2.20 1.51
N ASN A 141 -4.65 2.17 2.28
CA ASN A 141 -5.16 3.33 3.02
C ASN A 141 -4.81 3.31 4.52
N SER A 142 -3.81 2.51 4.91
CA SER A 142 -3.42 2.30 6.32
C SER A 142 -2.95 3.59 7.02
N ASN A 143 -2.43 4.57 6.27
CA ASN A 143 -2.08 5.91 6.75
C ASN A 143 -3.30 6.76 7.13
N ILE A 144 -4.44 6.57 6.48
CA ILE A 144 -5.68 7.31 6.74
C ILE A 144 -6.46 6.62 7.86
N ILE A 145 -6.67 5.30 7.72
CA ILE A 145 -7.61 4.54 8.55
C ILE A 145 -7.13 4.44 10.01
N GLN A 146 -5.83 4.58 10.26
CA GLN A 146 -5.17 4.66 11.58
C GLN A 146 -6.01 4.01 12.68
N LEU A 147 -6.08 2.68 12.65
CA LEU A 147 -6.76 1.88 13.66
C LEU A 147 -6.22 2.32 15.02
N ARG A 148 -7.10 2.76 15.92
CA ARG A 148 -6.80 3.31 17.25
C ARG A 148 -5.57 2.59 17.82
N GLN A 149 -4.43 3.27 17.91
CA GLN A 149 -3.37 2.83 18.79
C GLN A 149 -4.01 2.93 20.17
N GLU A 150 -4.46 1.81 20.74
CA GLU A 150 -4.86 1.79 22.15
C GLU A 150 -3.76 2.54 22.89
N THR A 151 -4.15 3.63 23.55
CA THR A 151 -3.28 4.45 24.36
C THR A 151 -2.42 3.51 25.19
N ARG A 152 -1.14 3.36 24.84
CA ARG A 152 -0.16 2.79 25.75
C ARG A 152 -0.28 3.65 26.98
N SER A 153 -0.87 3.09 28.03
CA SER A 153 -1.01 3.74 29.32
C SER A 153 0.35 4.31 29.67
N VAL A 154 0.46 5.64 29.62
CA VAL A 154 1.60 6.35 30.18
C VAL A 154 1.46 6.11 31.67
N SER A 155 2.19 5.11 32.18
CA SER A 155 2.35 4.96 33.62
C SER A 155 2.95 6.27 34.12
N ALA A 156 2.17 6.97 34.95
CA ALA A 156 2.65 8.13 35.69
C ALA A 156 3.84 7.70 36.56
N ASN A 157 4.92 8.47 36.48
CA ASN A 157 5.99 8.49 37.48
C ASN A 157 5.60 9.46 38.59
#